data_AF-A0A519QMN9-F1
#
_entry.id   AF-A0A519QMN9-F1
#
_cell.length_a   1.000
_cell.length_b   1.000
_cell.length_c   1.000
_cell.angle_alpha   90.00
_cell.angle_beta   90.00
_cell.angle_gamma   90.00
#
_symmetry.space_group_name_H-M   'P 1'
#
loop_
_entity.id
_entity.type
_entity.pdbx_description
1 polymer ?
#
loop_
_entity_poly.entity_id
_entity_poly.type
_entity_poly.pdbx_seq_one_letter_code
_entity_poly.pdbx_strand_id
1 'polypeptide(L)'
;MVFRIAFLFFVILIGVRFDTYSQVRPTERFKQWEKTLVFSLVMGDHFKNDSADIFIGGNKFFTNVKLISNPYDGCADVIVDVHKGEKGLYRVGIFERDSMTIQPLSEPVNVKLVFNGKVSEYIIDTKNGKYALFEKDASGQLYFRQSHRRPSFE
;
A
#
# COMPACT_ATOMS: atom_id res chain seq x y z
N MET A 1 65.88 8.16 10.45
CA MET A 1 65.23 6.99 9.82
C MET A 1 64.76 6.08 10.95
N VAL A 2 63.54 6.17 11.47
CA VAL A 2 62.21 5.82 10.87
C VAL A 2 62.22 4.32 10.47
N PHE A 3 61.44 3.38 11.02
CA PHE A 3 60.02 3.38 11.43
C PHE A 3 59.77 2.50 12.69
N ARG A 4 58.94 3.01 13.60
CA ARG A 4 58.20 2.23 14.60
C ARG A 4 56.94 1.66 13.94
N ILE A 5 56.65 0.38 14.12
CA ILE A 5 55.33 -0.20 13.80
C ILE A 5 54.75 -0.74 15.10
N ALA A 6 53.84 0.03 15.67
CA ALA A 6 52.96 -0.40 16.74
C ALA A 6 51.84 -1.24 16.12
N PHE A 7 51.74 -2.50 16.52
CA PHE A 7 50.60 -3.35 16.15
C PHE A 7 49.43 -3.02 17.09
N LEU A 8 48.52 -2.20 16.59
CA LEU A 8 47.26 -1.84 17.24
C LEU A 8 46.24 -2.93 16.89
N PHE A 9 45.93 -3.83 17.84
CA PHE A 9 44.78 -4.74 17.68
C PHE A 9 43.50 -3.92 17.84
N PHE A 10 42.88 -3.58 16.71
CA PHE A 10 41.54 -3.01 16.63
C PHE A 10 40.53 -4.13 16.92
N VAL A 11 39.92 -4.12 18.10
CA VAL A 11 38.70 -4.88 18.37
C VAL A 11 37.56 -4.08 17.75
N ILE A 12 37.19 -4.42 16.51
CA ILE A 12 35.94 -3.95 15.93
C ILE A 12 34.82 -4.74 16.60
N LEU A 13 34.17 -4.10 17.57
CA LEU A 13 32.78 -4.44 17.94
C LEU A 13 31.94 -4.30 16.67
N ILE A 14 31.68 -5.42 15.99
CA ILE A 14 30.51 -5.52 15.13
C ILE A 14 29.33 -5.60 16.08
N GLY A 15 28.83 -4.42 16.46
CA GLY A 15 27.51 -4.28 17.04
C GLY A 15 26.52 -4.84 16.04
N VAL A 16 26.14 -6.09 16.27
CA VAL A 16 24.93 -6.68 15.70
C VAL A 16 23.77 -5.86 16.25
N ARG A 17 23.41 -4.78 15.55
CA ARG A 17 22.07 -4.24 15.67
C ARG A 17 21.14 -5.26 15.02
N PHE A 18 20.64 -6.16 15.85
CA PHE A 18 19.27 -6.58 15.69
C PHE A 18 18.42 -5.31 15.81
N ASP A 19 18.13 -4.67 14.68
CA ASP A 19 16.97 -3.80 14.59
C ASP A 19 15.76 -4.73 14.79
N THR A 20 15.47 -4.90 16.07
CA THR A 20 14.14 -5.24 16.56
C THR A 20 13.16 -4.42 15.72
N TYR A 21 12.19 -5.10 15.11
CA TYR A 21 10.95 -4.48 14.67
C TYR A 21 10.34 -3.78 15.89
N SER A 22 10.84 -2.57 16.14
CA SER A 22 10.37 -1.71 17.18
C SER A 22 8.92 -1.47 16.81
N GLN A 23 8.03 -1.79 17.73
CA GLN A 23 6.63 -1.46 17.65
C GLN A 23 6.54 0.06 17.45
N VAL A 24 6.52 0.48 16.18
CA VAL A 24 6.32 1.87 15.80
C VAL A 24 4.92 2.19 16.29
N ARG A 25 4.83 2.83 17.46
CA ARG A 25 3.55 3.34 17.94
C ARG A 25 3.03 4.22 16.81
N PRO A 26 1.86 3.93 16.22
CA PRO A 26 1.35 4.74 15.14
C PRO A 26 1.28 6.18 15.63
N THR A 27 1.98 7.06 14.92
CA THR A 27 2.01 8.49 15.22
C THR A 27 0.57 9.02 15.30
N GLU A 28 0.32 10.08 16.06
CA GLU A 28 -1.05 10.62 16.19
C GLU A 28 -1.69 10.94 14.83
N ARG A 29 -0.85 11.36 13.88
CA ARG A 29 -1.22 11.59 12.48
C ARG A 29 -1.72 10.31 11.79
N PHE A 30 -1.07 9.16 12.02
CA PHE A 30 -1.50 7.87 11.49
C PHE A 30 -2.83 7.39 12.11
N LYS A 31 -2.99 7.56 13.44
CA LYS A 31 -4.26 7.25 14.13
C LYS A 31 -5.42 8.11 13.65
N GLN A 32 -5.16 9.37 13.30
CA GLN A 32 -6.17 10.27 12.73
C GLN A 32 -6.63 9.80 11.35
N TRP A 33 -5.72 9.27 10.53
CA TRP A 33 -6.03 8.77 9.19
C TRP A 33 -6.85 7.49 9.25
N GLU A 34 -6.57 6.58 10.17
CA GLU A 34 -7.40 5.37 10.36
C GLU A 34 -8.85 5.67 10.75
N LYS A 35 -9.09 6.75 11.50
CA LYS A 35 -10.45 7.17 11.91
C LYS A 35 -11.28 7.73 10.75
N THR A 36 -10.63 8.28 9.72
CA THR A 36 -11.29 8.86 8.55
C THR A 36 -11.25 7.97 7.31
N LEU A 37 -10.58 6.81 7.39
CA LEU A 37 -10.48 5.85 6.30
C LEU A 37 -11.87 5.34 5.92
N VAL A 38 -12.24 5.58 4.67
CA VAL A 38 -13.49 5.13 4.05
C VAL A 38 -13.27 3.75 3.45
N PHE A 39 -12.28 3.63 2.57
CA PHE A 39 -11.76 2.35 2.14
C PHE A 39 -10.29 2.44 1.72
N SER A 40 -9.63 1.30 1.61
CA SER A 40 -8.25 1.11 1.18
C SER A 40 -8.22 0.06 0.08
N LEU A 41 -7.59 0.36 -1.06
CA LEU A 41 -7.22 -0.64 -2.06
C LEU A 41 -5.83 -1.15 -1.76
N VAL A 42 -5.73 -2.45 -1.53
CA VAL A 42 -4.46 -3.12 -1.23
C VAL A 42 -4.19 -4.10 -2.37
N MET A 43 -3.00 -3.97 -2.97
CA MET A 43 -2.48 -4.93 -3.92
C MET A 43 -1.62 -5.93 -3.14
N GLY A 44 -2.07 -7.17 -3.05
CA GLY A 44 -1.43 -8.24 -2.28
C GLY A 44 -0.26 -8.90 -2.99
N ASP A 45 -0.15 -10.22 -2.85
CA ASP A 45 1.06 -10.94 -3.23
C ASP A 45 1.08 -11.33 -4.73
N HIS A 46 2.27 -11.75 -5.15
CA HIS A 46 2.60 -12.37 -6.43
C HIS A 46 2.69 -11.42 -7.63
N PHE A 47 2.63 -10.11 -7.43
CA PHE A 47 2.91 -9.15 -8.49
C PHE A 47 4.41 -9.13 -8.84
N LYS A 48 4.71 -9.28 -10.13
CA LYS A 48 6.08 -9.41 -10.64
C LYS A 48 6.29 -8.44 -11.80
N ASN A 49 6.24 -7.15 -11.49
CA ASN A 49 6.33 -6.04 -12.45
C ASN A 49 5.10 -5.96 -13.39
N ASP A 50 3.93 -6.26 -12.83
CA ASP A 50 2.65 -6.17 -13.54
C ASP A 50 2.25 -4.70 -13.73
N SER A 51 1.45 -4.41 -14.75
CA SER A 51 0.95 -3.06 -15.02
C SER A 51 -0.48 -2.87 -14.54
N ALA A 52 -0.77 -1.73 -13.92
CA ALA A 52 -2.12 -1.36 -13.52
C ALA A 52 -2.46 0.11 -13.84
N ASP A 53 -3.71 0.34 -14.25
CA ASP A 53 -4.36 1.65 -14.14
C ASP A 53 -5.51 1.53 -13.14
N ILE A 54 -5.62 2.49 -12.21
CA ILE A 54 -6.66 2.49 -11.16
C ILE A 54 -7.53 3.73 -11.33
N PHE A 55 -8.84 3.51 -11.38
CA PHE A 55 -9.87 4.54 -11.45
C PHE A 55 -10.88 4.35 -10.32
N ILE A 56 -11.24 5.44 -9.64
CA ILE A 56 -12.19 5.41 -8.52
C ILE A 56 -13.24 6.51 -8.76
N GLY A 57 -14.52 6.11 -8.80
CA GLY A 57 -15.62 7.07 -9.03
C GLY A 57 -15.44 7.87 -10.32
N GLY A 58 -14.92 7.24 -11.38
CA GLY A 58 -14.62 7.87 -12.67
C GLY A 58 -13.34 8.71 -12.73
N ASN A 59 -12.68 8.99 -11.60
CA ASN A 59 -11.40 9.72 -11.57
C ASN A 59 -10.23 8.77 -11.80
N LYS A 60 -9.26 9.18 -12.62
CA LYS A 60 -8.03 8.41 -12.91
C LYS A 60 -6.97 8.73 -11.86
N PHE A 61 -6.50 7.72 -11.11
CA PHE A 61 -5.51 7.89 -10.04
C PHE A 61 -4.13 7.41 -10.45
N PHE A 62 -4.06 6.21 -11.02
CA PHE A 62 -2.81 5.62 -11.49
C PHE A 62 -2.92 5.28 -12.96
N THR A 63 -1.80 5.48 -13.65
CA THR A 63 -1.64 5.13 -15.05
C THR A 63 -0.32 4.43 -15.23
N ASN A 64 -0.37 3.21 -15.75
CA ASN A 64 0.76 2.35 -16.03
C ASN A 64 1.67 2.19 -14.81
N VAL A 65 1.08 2.07 -13.62
CA VAL A 65 1.87 1.82 -12.40
C VAL A 65 2.39 0.39 -12.44
N LYS A 66 3.61 0.19 -11.96
CA LYS A 66 4.21 -1.14 -11.83
C LYS A 66 3.90 -1.69 -10.45
N LEU A 67 3.28 -2.86 -10.42
CA LEU A 67 3.01 -3.62 -9.21
C LEU A 67 4.14 -4.64 -9.04
N ILE A 68 4.84 -4.53 -7.92
CA ILE A 68 5.88 -5.47 -7.49
C ILE A 68 5.57 -5.76 -6.03
N SER A 69 5.22 -7.01 -5.72
CA SER A 69 4.98 -7.41 -4.32
C SER A 69 6.31 -7.50 -3.59
N ASN A 70 6.37 -6.89 -2.42
CA ASN A 70 7.51 -7.01 -1.53
C ASN A 70 7.54 -8.44 -0.95
N PRO A 71 8.66 -9.17 -1.07
CA PRO A 71 8.75 -10.57 -0.64
C PRO A 71 8.69 -10.75 0.88
N TYR A 72 8.79 -9.68 1.68
CA TYR A 72 8.77 -9.76 3.14
C TYR A 72 7.39 -9.50 3.76
N ASP A 73 6.54 -8.72 3.08
CA ASP A 73 5.23 -8.34 3.60
C ASP A 73 4.08 -8.66 2.64
N GLY A 74 4.37 -9.34 1.52
CA GLY A 74 3.43 -9.81 0.51
C GLY A 74 2.58 -8.70 -0.13
N CYS A 75 2.89 -7.43 0.09
CA CYS A 75 2.12 -6.29 -0.40
C CYS A 75 2.89 -5.63 -1.54
N ALA A 76 2.20 -5.26 -2.61
CA ALA A 76 2.80 -4.35 -3.58
C ALA A 76 2.85 -2.94 -3.01
N ASP A 77 3.84 -2.17 -3.47
CA ASP A 77 4.10 -0.79 -3.00
C ASP A 77 2.94 0.18 -3.29
N VAL A 78 1.95 -0.25 -4.09
CA VAL A 78 0.76 0.53 -4.43
C VAL A 78 -0.37 0.24 -3.46
N ILE A 79 -0.56 1.16 -2.52
CA ILE A 79 -1.73 1.22 -1.62
C ILE A 79 -2.49 2.52 -1.89
N VAL A 80 -3.81 2.41 -1.98
CA VAL A 80 -4.71 3.55 -2.22
C VAL A 80 -5.67 3.71 -1.05
N ASP A 81 -5.37 4.66 -0.17
CA ASP A 81 -6.21 4.94 0.98
C ASP A 81 -7.13 6.14 0.71
N VAL A 82 -8.44 5.93 0.82
CA VAL A 82 -9.43 6.98 0.62
C VAL A 82 -9.99 7.40 1.96
N HIS A 83 -9.75 8.66 2.33
CA HIS A 83 -10.18 9.25 3.60
C HIS A 83 -11.26 10.30 3.41
N LYS A 84 -12.23 10.36 4.31
CA LYS A 84 -13.22 11.46 4.34
C LYS A 84 -12.62 12.70 5.01
N GLY A 85 -12.67 13.83 4.33
CA GLY A 85 -12.26 15.15 4.82
C GLY A 85 -13.40 15.95 5.45
N GLU A 86 -13.06 17.11 6.01
CA GLU A 86 -13.97 17.93 6.84
C GLU A 86 -15.20 18.47 6.10
N LYS A 87 -15.10 18.71 4.78
CA LYS A 87 -16.19 19.24 3.94
C LYS A 87 -16.91 18.17 3.10
N GLY A 88 -16.81 16.90 3.50
CA GLY A 88 -17.36 15.78 2.72
C GLY A 88 -16.58 15.43 1.45
N LEU A 89 -15.48 16.14 1.18
CA LEU A 89 -14.49 15.78 0.16
C LEU A 89 -13.70 14.56 0.60
N TYR A 90 -13.11 13.85 -0.35
CA TYR A 90 -12.26 12.69 -0.04
C TYR A 90 -10.81 12.99 -0.38
N ARG A 91 -9.89 12.53 0.47
CA ARG A 91 -8.45 12.61 0.25
C ARG A 91 -7.94 11.22 -0.07
N VAL A 92 -7.28 11.08 -1.21
CA VAL A 92 -6.65 9.82 -1.60
C VAL A 92 -5.17 9.89 -1.29
N GLY A 93 -4.72 9.07 -0.35
CA GLY A 93 -3.33 8.82 -0.03
C GLY A 93 -2.80 7.68 -0.89
N ILE A 94 -1.65 7.91 -1.50
CA ILE A 94 -0.96 6.92 -2.31
C ILE A 94 0.41 6.74 -1.67
N PHE A 95 0.72 5.53 -1.20
CA PHE A 95 2.09 5.21 -0.82
C PHE A 95 2.94 5.42 -2.09
N GLU A 96 3.96 6.29 -2.02
CA GLU A 96 4.78 6.85 -3.14
C GLU A 96 4.37 8.19 -3.79
N ARG A 97 3.18 8.77 -3.54
CA ARG A 97 2.80 10.07 -4.15
C ARG A 97 2.11 11.04 -3.19
N ASP A 98 2.15 12.31 -3.57
CA ASP A 98 1.34 13.34 -2.94
C ASP A 98 -0.15 12.98 -3.01
N SER A 99 -0.84 13.26 -1.91
CA SER A 99 -2.27 13.03 -1.83
C SER A 99 -3.06 14.00 -2.70
N MET A 100 -4.19 13.57 -3.24
CA MET A 100 -5.11 14.43 -3.96
C MET A 100 -6.49 14.49 -3.31
N THR A 101 -7.21 15.60 -3.53
CA THR A 101 -8.59 15.77 -3.10
C THR A 101 -9.53 15.45 -4.26
N ILE A 102 -10.55 14.65 -4.01
CA ILE A 102 -11.59 14.29 -5.00
C ILE A 102 -12.98 14.70 -4.51
N GLN A 103 -13.90 14.76 -5.47
CA GLN A 103 -15.32 14.99 -5.20
C GLN A 103 -15.90 13.89 -4.30
N PRO A 104 -17.00 14.18 -3.59
CA PRO A 104 -17.67 13.17 -2.79
C PRO A 104 -17.99 11.91 -3.59
N LEU A 105 -17.59 10.74 -3.07
CA LEU A 105 -17.90 9.45 -3.68
C LEU A 105 -19.32 9.02 -3.31
N SER A 106 -20.05 8.46 -4.27
CA SER A 106 -21.28 7.72 -3.99
C SER A 106 -20.95 6.36 -3.40
N GLU A 107 -21.73 5.89 -2.44
CA GLU A 107 -21.66 4.50 -1.94
C GLU A 107 -22.80 3.65 -2.54
N PRO A 108 -22.52 2.44 -3.06
CA PRO A 108 -21.21 1.79 -3.12
C PRO A 108 -20.27 2.41 -4.17
N VAL A 109 -18.97 2.29 -3.96
CA VAL A 109 -17.94 2.92 -4.80
C VAL A 109 -17.58 2.00 -5.96
N ASN A 110 -17.66 2.51 -7.19
CA ASN A 110 -17.14 1.80 -8.36
C ASN A 110 -15.63 2.05 -8.52
N VAL A 111 -14.88 0.95 -8.61
CA VAL A 111 -13.46 0.92 -8.92
C VAL A 111 -13.25 0.18 -10.23
N LYS A 112 -12.64 0.86 -11.19
CA LYS A 112 -12.21 0.24 -12.45
C LYS A 112 -10.70 0.04 -12.41
N LEU A 113 -10.28 -1.16 -12.76
CA LEU A 113 -8.88 -1.57 -12.81
C LEU A 113 -8.55 -2.04 -14.21
N VAL A 114 -7.48 -1.53 -14.79
CA VAL A 114 -6.90 -2.05 -16.04
C VAL A 114 -5.61 -2.77 -15.67
N PHE A 115 -5.68 -4.08 -15.51
CA PHE A 115 -4.56 -4.92 -15.09
C PHE A 115 -3.99 -5.68 -16.28
N ASN A 116 -2.72 -5.45 -16.62
CA ASN A 116 -2.06 -6.06 -17.78
C ASN A 116 -2.90 -5.94 -19.06
N GLY A 117 -3.51 -4.78 -19.27
CA GLY A 117 -4.38 -4.49 -20.42
C GLY A 117 -5.81 -5.06 -20.33
N LYS A 118 -6.13 -5.88 -19.32
CA LYS A 118 -7.49 -6.38 -19.09
C LYS A 118 -8.26 -5.44 -18.19
N VAL A 119 -9.49 -5.11 -18.60
CA VAL A 119 -10.37 -4.21 -17.85
C VAL A 119 -11.29 -5.03 -16.95
N SER A 120 -11.32 -4.68 -15.68
CA SER A 120 -12.24 -5.22 -14.68
C SER A 120 -12.88 -4.08 -13.88
N GLU A 121 -14.12 -4.27 -13.46
CA GLU A 121 -14.83 -3.33 -12.61
C GLU A 121 -15.26 -4.04 -11.31
N TYR A 122 -15.09 -3.33 -10.20
CA TYR A 122 -15.33 -3.82 -8.85
C TYR A 122 -16.20 -2.83 -8.11
N ILE A 123 -17.10 -3.35 -7.28
CA ILE A 123 -17.98 -2.54 -6.44
C ILE A 123 -17.49 -2.71 -5.00
N ILE A 124 -17.11 -1.61 -4.38
CA ILE A 124 -16.69 -1.56 -2.98
C ILE A 124 -17.85 -1.03 -2.16
N ASP A 125 -18.45 -1.92 -1.37
CA ASP A 125 -19.41 -1.55 -0.35
C ASP A 125 -18.69 -1.45 1.00
N THR A 126 -18.59 -0.24 1.55
CA THR A 126 -17.90 0.04 2.82
C THR A 126 -18.56 -0.68 4.01
N LYS A 127 -19.83 -1.11 3.88
CA LYS A 127 -20.52 -1.94 4.87
C LYS A 127 -19.95 -3.36 4.93
N ASN A 128 -19.51 -3.90 3.79
CA ASN A 128 -18.95 -5.25 3.68
C ASN A 128 -17.46 -5.34 4.03
N GLY A 129 -16.80 -4.19 4.18
CA GLY A 129 -15.40 -4.11 4.58
C GLY A 129 -14.70 -2.93 3.94
N LYS A 130 -13.86 -2.24 4.71
CA LYS A 130 -13.12 -1.06 4.24
C LYS A 130 -11.82 -1.41 3.49
N TYR A 131 -11.34 -2.65 3.55
CA TYR A 131 -10.15 -3.07 2.82
C TYR A 131 -10.57 -3.90 1.61
N ALA A 132 -10.32 -3.38 0.41
CA ALA A 132 -10.49 -4.07 -0.85
C ALA A 132 -9.13 -4.61 -1.29
N LEU A 133 -9.01 -5.94 -1.27
CA LEU A 133 -7.78 -6.64 -1.55
C LEU A 133 -7.83 -7.29 -2.92
N PHE A 134 -6.78 -7.04 -3.70
CA PHE A 134 -6.53 -7.66 -5.00
C PHE A 134 -5.29 -8.54 -4.90
N GLU A 135 -5.46 -9.84 -5.12
CA GLU A 135 -4.39 -10.84 -5.10
C GLU A 135 -4.27 -11.46 -6.48
N LYS A 136 -3.05 -11.75 -6.92
CA LYS A 136 -2.85 -12.46 -8.19
C LYS A 136 -2.76 -13.95 -7.92
N ASP A 137 -3.58 -14.75 -8.59
CA ASP A 137 -3.49 -16.21 -8.51
C ASP A 137 -2.34 -16.77 -9.37
N ALA A 138 -2.09 -18.07 -9.27
CA ALA A 138 -1.06 -18.75 -10.06
C ALA A 138 -1.31 -18.71 -11.57
N SER A 139 -2.55 -18.46 -12.02
CA SER A 139 -2.90 -18.29 -13.44
C SER A 139 -2.66 -16.87 -13.96
N GLY A 140 -2.28 -15.94 -13.08
CA GLY A 140 -2.11 -14.54 -13.40
C GLY A 140 -3.41 -13.74 -13.41
N GLN A 141 -4.51 -14.30 -12.89
CA GLN A 141 -5.78 -13.59 -12.74
C GLN A 141 -5.84 -12.86 -11.40
N LEU A 142 -6.60 -11.76 -11.39
CA LEU A 142 -6.86 -11.02 -10.17
C LEU A 142 -8.06 -11.58 -9.44
N TYR A 143 -7.83 -12.01 -8.21
CA TYR A 143 -8.84 -12.30 -7.21
C TYR A 143 -9.14 -11.05 -6.39
N PHE A 144 -10.42 -10.80 -6.13
CA PHE A 144 -10.89 -9.66 -5.35
C PHE A 144 -11.66 -10.13 -4.11
N ARG A 145 -11.35 -9.53 -2.96
CA ARG A 145 -12.13 -9.70 -1.73
C ARG A 145 -12.18 -8.42 -0.90
N GLN A 146 -13.22 -8.29 -0.07
CA GLN A 146 -13.32 -7.21 0.93
C GLN A 146 -13.19 -7.75 2.35
N SER A 147 -12.66 -6.90 3.24
CA SER A 147 -12.40 -7.22 4.65
C SER A 147 -12.59 -6.00 5.54
N HIS A 148 -13.06 -6.20 6.78
CA HIS A 148 -13.08 -5.15 7.81
C HIS A 148 -11.72 -4.94 8.48
N ARG A 149 -10.84 -5.94 8.42
CA ARG A 149 -9.50 -5.92 9.01
C ARG A 149 -8.45 -5.67 7.93
N ARG A 150 -7.39 -4.93 8.29
CA ARG A 150 -6.27 -4.74 7.37
C ARG A 150 -5.71 -6.13 7.06
N PRO A 151 -5.53 -6.49 5.78
CA PRO A 151 -4.94 -7.78 5.45
C PRO A 151 -3.50 -7.83 5.98
N SER A 152 -3.14 -8.98 6.52
CA SER A 152 -1.77 -9.39 6.77
C SER A 152 -1.39 -10.39 5.69
N PHE A 153 -0.20 -10.24 5.13
CA PHE A 153 0.38 -11.24 4.25
C PHE A 153 1.54 -11.89 4.99
N GLU A 154 1.75 -13.18 4.74
CA GLU A 154 2.79 -14.01 5.35
C GLU A 154 3.99 -14.17 4.42
#